data_AF-A0A6V7LBA7-F1
#
_entry.id   AF-A0A6V7LBA7-F1
#
_cell.length_a   1.000
_cell.length_b   1.000
_cell.length_c   1.000
_cell.angle_alpha   90.00
_cell.angle_beta   90.00
_cell.angle_gamma   90.00
#
_symmetry.space_group_name_H-M   'P 1'
#
loop_
_entity.id
_entity.type
_entity.pdbx_description
1 polymer ?
#
loop_
_entity_poly.entity_id
_entity_poly.type
_entity_poly.pdbx_seq_one_letter_code
_entity_poly.pdbx_strand_id
1 'polypeptide(L)' 'SPEPSSSCGQLRSASLTRNEIAAILKRHNDYRAYVASGKETRGSNGPQPAAINLGPL' A
#
# COMPACT_ATOMS: atom_id res chain seq x y z
N SER A 1 6.77 -21.84 -5.17
CA SER A 1 5.59 -21.09 -5.63
C SER A 1 4.89 -21.89 -6.70
N PRO A 2 3.55 -21.86 -6.81
CA PRO A 2 2.87 -22.49 -7.93
C PRO A 2 3.28 -21.78 -9.22
N GLU A 3 3.47 -22.56 -10.28
CA GLU A 3 3.69 -21.99 -11.61
C GLU A 3 2.45 -21.17 -12.03
N PRO A 4 2.64 -20.02 -12.68
CA PRO A 4 1.55 -19.20 -13.15
C PRO A 4 0.70 -19.96 -14.17
N SER A 5 -0.61 -19.69 -14.16
CA SER A 5 -1.57 -20.30 -15.09
C SER A 5 -1.16 -20.04 -16.54
N SER A 6 -1.49 -20.98 -17.44
CA SER A 6 -1.33 -20.79 -18.88
C SER A 6 -2.10 -19.58 -19.42
N SER A 7 -3.12 -19.10 -18.69
CA SER A 7 -3.85 -17.87 -19.01
C SER A 7 -3.04 -16.58 -18.81
N CYS A 8 -1.88 -16.61 -18.13
CA CYS A 8 -1.03 -15.44 -17.95
C CYS A 8 -0.26 -15.02 -19.21
N GLY A 9 -0.30 -15.82 -20.29
CA GLY A 9 0.44 -15.55 -21.53
C GLY A 9 1.95 -15.49 -21.29
N GLN A 10 2.64 -14.54 -21.93
CA GLN A 10 4.08 -14.38 -21.79
C GLN A 10 4.43 -13.49 -20.59
N LEU A 11 4.81 -14.11 -19.48
CA LEU A 11 5.21 -13.41 -18.25
C LEU A 11 6.61 -12.79 -18.37
N ARG A 12 6.72 -11.50 -18.04
CA ARG A 12 8.00 -10.78 -17.98
C ARG A 12 8.71 -10.89 -16.62
N SER A 13 7.94 -10.87 -15.53
CA SER A 13 8.42 -11.12 -14.17
C SER A 13 7.21 -11.44 -13.30
N ALA A 14 7.37 -12.40 -12.39
CA ALA A 14 6.36 -12.78 -11.41
C ALA A 14 6.71 -12.31 -9.99
N SER A 15 7.78 -11.53 -9.81
CA SER A 15 8.30 -11.20 -8.48
C SER A 15 8.79 -9.76 -8.39
N LEU A 16 8.67 -9.21 -7.18
CA LEU A 16 9.20 -7.92 -6.83
C LEU A 16 10.64 -8.06 -6.32
N THR A 17 11.47 -7.11 -6.67
CA THR A 17 12.77 -6.91 -6.04
C THR A 17 12.60 -6.45 -4.60
N ARG A 18 13.63 -6.63 -3.78
CA ARG A 18 13.65 -6.13 -2.39
C ARG A 18 13.41 -4.61 -2.31
N ASN A 19 13.91 -3.86 -3.29
CA ASN A 19 13.72 -2.41 -3.37
C ASN A 19 12.26 -2.05 -3.65
N GLU A 20 11.59 -2.77 -4.55
CA GLU A 20 10.16 -2.56 -4.84
C GLU A 20 9.29 -2.91 -3.63
N ILE A 21 9.61 -4.00 -2.92
CA ILE A 21 8.93 -4.36 -1.67
C ILE A 21 9.08 -3.24 -0.64
N ALA A 22 10.30 -2.72 -0.44
CA ALA A 22 10.56 -1.62 0.49
C ALA A 22 9.83 -0.33 0.08
N ALA A 23 9.77 -0.02 -1.22
CA ALA A 23 9.07 1.15 -1.74
C ALA A 23 7.55 1.06 -1.52
N ILE A 24 6.96 -0.12 -1.76
CA ILE A 24 5.53 -0.38 -1.50
C ILE A 24 5.25 -0.25 0.00
N LEU A 25 6.07 -0.86 0.86
CA LEU A 25 5.91 -0.79 2.32
C LEU A 25 5.99 0.66 2.80
N LYS A 26 7.00 1.41 2.34
CA LYS A 26 7.13 2.83 2.67
C LYS A 26 5.91 3.61 2.24
N ARG A 27 5.41 3.41 1.01
CA ARG A 27 4.26 4.17 0.51
C ARG A 27 3.00 3.92 1.32
N HIS A 28 2.76 2.68 1.75
CA HIS A 28 1.65 2.36 2.63
C HIS A 28 1.80 3.04 4.00
N ASN A 29 2.99 2.99 4.60
CA ASN A 29 3.24 3.61 5.89
C ASN A 29 3.15 5.14 5.84
N ASP A 30 3.56 5.77 4.75
CA ASP A 30 3.36 7.21 4.52
C ASP A 30 1.86 7.57 4.50
N TYR A 31 1.02 6.79 3.80
CA TYR A 31 -0.42 7.01 3.78
C TYR A 31 -1.08 6.77 5.14
N ARG A 32 -0.67 5.69 5.84
CA ARG A 32 -1.17 5.40 7.20
C ARG A 32 -0.84 6.55 8.15
N ALA A 33 0.38 7.07 8.10
CA ALA A 33 0.78 8.22 8.92
C ALA A 33 0.01 9.50 8.53
N TYR A 34 -0.22 9.74 7.24
CA TYR A 34 -0.97 10.90 6.75
C TYR A 34 -2.42 10.90 7.29
N VAL A 35 -3.12 9.76 7.18
CA VAL A 35 -4.46 9.57 7.74
C VAL A 35 -4.44 9.64 9.27
N ALA A 36 -3.51 8.94 9.93
CA ALA A 36 -3.41 8.95 11.39
C ALA A 36 -3.21 10.35 11.98
N SER A 37 -2.52 11.23 11.25
CA SER A 37 -2.33 12.64 11.64
C SER A 37 -3.54 13.54 11.38
N GLY A 38 -4.65 13.01 10.84
CA GLY A 38 -5.87 13.77 10.54
C GLY A 38 -5.73 14.74 9.37
N LYS A 39 -4.76 14.51 8.47
CA LYS A 39 -4.44 15.44 7.37
C LYS A 39 -5.16 15.13 6.05
N GLU A 40 -5.76 13.95 5.90
CA GLU A 40 -6.50 13.58 4.68
C GLU A 40 -7.86 14.28 4.63
N THR A 41 -7.98 15.26 3.74
CA THR A 41 -9.16 16.13 3.65
C THR A 41 -10.29 15.56 2.79
N ARG A 42 -10.05 14.48 2.04
CA ARG A 42 -11.05 13.88 1.16
C ARG A 42 -11.99 12.95 1.93
N GLY A 43 -13.25 12.94 1.52
CA GLY A 43 -14.29 12.02 1.99
C GLY A 43 -15.69 12.57 1.72
N SER A 44 -16.63 11.70 1.34
CA SER A 44 -18.01 12.13 1.01
C SER A 44 -18.74 12.79 2.19
N ASN A 45 -18.33 12.48 3.42
CA ASN A 45 -18.87 13.02 4.67
C ASN A 45 -17.84 13.88 5.42
N GLY A 46 -16.88 14.47 4.68
CA GLY A 46 -15.80 15.28 5.23
C GLY A 46 -14.44 14.55 5.35
N PRO A 47 -13.42 15.24 5.88
CA PRO A 47 -12.07 14.72 6.09
C PRO A 47 -12.01 13.44 6.93
N GLN A 48 -10.96 12.65 6.74
CA GLN A 48 -10.70 11.49 7.59
C GLN A 48 -10.14 11.95 8.95
N PRO A 49 -10.67 11.43 10.08
CA PRO A 49 -10.21 11.83 11.41
C PRO A 49 -8.82 11.27 11.73
N ALA A 50 -8.14 11.90 12.70
CA ALA A 50 -6.89 11.38 13.26
C ALA A 50 -7.12 10.04 13.99
N ALA A 51 -6.08 9.19 14.02
CA ALA A 51 -6.12 7.87 14.65
C ALA A 51 -5.11 7.77 15.79
N ILE A 52 -5.53 7.19 16.93
CA ILE A 52 -4.69 7.03 18.12
C ILE A 52 -3.73 5.83 17.99
N ASN A 53 -4.17 4.74 17.34
CA ASN A 53 -3.45 3.47 17.31
C ASN A 53 -3.24 2.93 15.88
N LEU A 54 -2.88 3.80 14.93
CA LEU A 54 -2.58 3.40 13.55
C LEU A 54 -1.06 3.44 13.29
N GLY A 55 -0.37 2.37 13.68
CA GLY A 55 1.07 2.20 13.47
C GLY A 55 1.45 1.78 12.03
N PRO A 56 2.75 1.61 11.72
CA PRO A 56 3.18 1.05 10.44
C PRO A 56 2.71 -0.41 10.25
N LEU A 57 2.68 -0.86 8.99
CA LEU A 57 2.57 -2.27 8.62
C LEU A 57 3.84 -3.04 8.98
#